data_AF-A0A8T5NK43-F1
#
_entry.id   AF-A0A8T5NK43-F1
#
_cell.length_a   1.000
_cell.length_b   1.000
_cell.length_c   1.000
_cell.angle_alpha   90.00
_cell.angle_beta   90.00
_cell.angle_gamma   90.00
#
_symmetry.space_group_name_H-M   'P 1'
#
loop_
_entity.id
_entity.type
_entity.pdbx_description
1 polymer ?
#
loop_
_entity_poly.entity_id
_entity_poly.type
_entity_poly.pdbx_seq_one_letter_code
_entity_poly.pdbx_strand_id
1 'polypeptide(L)'
;MKRILEGLFIIGMIAVMAGVCIVPAMAAEVSPEGSFNLNNAAPEVTGVVLYESFIGNPIDTMDPQTEYAVMISISDSDKLSDLTNIVL
;
A
#
# COMPACT_ATOMS: atom_id res chain seq x y z
N MET A 1 12.31 57.78 35.95
CA MET A 1 11.46 56.58 36.05
C MET A 1 10.97 56.07 34.69
N LYS A 2 10.49 56.93 33.78
CA LYS A 2 9.99 56.53 32.44
C LYS A 2 10.95 55.64 31.62
N ARG A 3 12.25 56.00 31.57
CA ARG A 3 13.28 55.27 30.80
C ARG A 3 13.63 53.88 31.37
N ILE A 4 13.44 53.66 32.68
CA ILE A 4 13.72 52.38 33.35
C ILE A 4 12.54 51.42 33.15
N LEU A 5 11.32 51.95 33.18
CA LEU A 5 10.10 51.20 32.95
C LEU A 5 10.00 50.71 31.50
N GLU A 6 10.41 51.55 30.54
CA GLU A 6 10.49 51.18 29.12
C GLU A 6 11.52 50.07 28.86
N GLY A 7 12.68 50.11 29.51
CA GLY A 7 13.72 49.07 29.38
C GLY A 7 13.29 47.71 29.95
N LEU A 8 12.58 47.71 31.09
CA LEU A 8 12.08 46.48 31.70
C LEU A 8 11.00 45.80 30.83
N PHE A 9 10.18 46.61 30.16
CA PHE A 9 9.14 46.12 29.25
C PHE A 9 9.72 45.45 28.00
N ILE A 10 10.79 46.02 27.42
CA ILE A 10 11.46 45.49 26.23
C ILE A 10 12.19 44.17 26.54
N ILE A 11 12.87 44.10 27.69
CA ILE A 11 13.54 42.86 28.13
C ILE A 11 12.51 41.74 28.37
N GLY A 12 11.37 42.08 28.96
CA GLY A 12 10.25 41.15 29.12
C GLY A 12 9.73 40.60 27.79
N MET A 13 9.54 41.46 26.79
CA MET A 13 9.09 41.03 25.45
C MET A 13 10.12 40.13 24.76
N ILE A 14 11.41 40.43 24.84
CA ILE A 14 12.46 39.59 24.24
C ILE A 14 12.48 38.21 24.89
N ALA A 15 12.29 38.12 26.21
CA ALA A 15 12.21 36.84 26.91
C ALA A 15 10.98 36.01 26.50
N VAL A 16 9.82 36.65 26.28
CA VAL A 16 8.61 35.97 25.78
C VAL A 16 8.82 35.48 24.35
N MET A 17 9.41 36.30 23.47
CA MET A 17 9.67 35.92 22.08
C MET A 17 10.71 34.79 21.95
N ALA A 18 11.73 34.78 22.81
CA ALA A 18 12.71 33.70 22.88
C ALA A 18 12.09 32.40 23.44
N GLY A 19 11.16 32.49 24.41
CA GLY A 19 10.45 31.33 24.96
C GLY A 19 9.42 30.72 24.00
N VAL A 20 8.79 31.53 23.14
CA VAL A 20 7.82 31.08 22.13
C VAL A 20 8.49 30.40 20.93
N CYS A 21 9.80 30.60 20.73
CA CYS A 21 10.52 30.11 19.55
C CYS A 21 11.02 28.65 19.64
N ILE A 22 10.78 27.93 20.74
CA ILE A 22 11.36 26.59 20.98
C ILE A 22 10.36 25.44 20.81
N VAL A 23 9.30 25.63 20.01
CA VAL A 23 8.48 24.48 19.61
C VAL A 23 8.18 24.53 18.12
N PRO A 24 9.12 24.14 17.25
CA PRO A 24 8.71 23.36 16.11
C PRO A 24 8.33 21.99 16.66
N ALA A 25 7.05 21.79 16.98
CA ALA A 25 6.50 20.43 16.97
C ALA A 25 6.48 20.04 15.49
N MET A 26 7.65 19.67 14.97
CA MET A 26 7.73 18.84 13.79
C MET A 26 6.98 17.59 14.19
N ALA A 27 5.70 17.52 13.83
CA ALA A 27 5.07 16.26 13.58
C ALA A 27 5.91 15.66 12.45
N ALA A 28 6.96 14.93 12.82
CA ALA A 28 7.57 13.99 11.92
C ALA A 28 6.39 13.12 11.48
N GLU A 29 6.05 13.17 10.20
CA GLU A 29 5.14 12.19 9.66
C GLU A 29 5.84 10.85 9.87
N VAL A 30 5.38 10.13 10.89
CA VAL A 30 5.72 8.73 11.05
C VAL A 30 5.02 8.07 9.88
N SER A 31 5.69 8.00 8.73
CA SER A 31 5.29 7.10 7.65
C SER A 31 5.46 5.70 8.26
N PRO A 32 4.37 5.01 8.63
CA PRO A 32 4.50 3.67 9.16
C PRO A 32 4.98 2.83 7.98
N GLU A 33 6.26 2.49 7.97
CA GLU A 33 6.81 1.54 7.01
C GLU A 33 6.37 0.15 7.45
N GLY A 34 5.27 -0.32 6.87
CA GLY A 34 4.81 -1.67 7.05
C GLY A 34 5.33 -2.62 5.98
N SER A 35 5.74 -3.81 6.41
CA SER A 35 6.07 -4.92 5.54
C SER A 35 5.02 -6.01 5.73
N PHE A 36 4.32 -6.35 4.66
CA PHE A 36 3.54 -7.58 4.59
C PHE A 36 4.36 -8.60 3.82
N ASN A 37 4.55 -9.78 4.41
CA ASN A 37 5.14 -10.89 3.68
C ASN A 37 3.99 -11.58 2.96
N LEU A 38 3.97 -11.48 1.64
CA LEU A 38 2.89 -12.08 0.86
C LEU A 38 2.89 -13.61 0.97
N ASN A 39 4.03 -14.25 1.33
CA ASN A 39 4.23 -15.71 1.22
C ASN A 39 3.67 -16.29 -0.09
N ASN A 40 3.52 -15.44 -1.11
CA ASN A 40 2.54 -15.63 -2.17
C ASN A 40 3.14 -16.65 -3.11
N ALA A 41 2.59 -17.86 -3.04
CA ALA A 41 2.81 -18.82 -4.10
C ALA A 41 2.27 -18.15 -5.37
N ALA A 42 3.10 -18.01 -6.41
CA ALA A 42 2.62 -17.46 -7.66
C ALA A 42 1.39 -18.27 -8.11
N PRO A 43 0.32 -17.64 -8.63
CA PRO A 43 -0.85 -18.38 -9.11
C PRO A 43 -0.42 -19.50 -10.05
N GLU A 44 -0.95 -20.70 -9.81
CA GLU A 44 -0.54 -21.89 -10.53
C GLU A 44 -1.58 -22.26 -11.58
N VAL A 45 -1.11 -22.63 -12.77
CA VAL A 45 -1.98 -23.23 -13.79
C VAL A 45 -2.30 -24.65 -13.34
N THR A 46 -3.58 -24.91 -13.08
CA THR A 46 -4.07 -26.21 -12.62
C THR A 46 -4.67 -27.05 -13.73
N GLY A 47 -4.97 -26.44 -14.88
CA GLY A 47 -5.51 -27.15 -16.03
C GLY A 47 -5.49 -26.31 -17.30
N VAL A 48 -5.34 -27.01 -18.42
CA VAL A 48 -5.50 -26.46 -19.76
C VAL A 48 -6.39 -27.43 -20.52
N VAL A 49 -7.53 -26.96 -21.01
CA VAL A 49 -8.52 -27.77 -21.70
C VAL A 49 -8.94 -27.06 -22.99
N LEU A 50 -9.00 -27.81 -24.08
CA LEU A 50 -9.44 -27.32 -25.38
C LEU A 50 -10.95 -27.57 -25.55
N TYR A 51 -11.63 -26.61 -26.17
CA TYR A 51 -13.06 -26.64 -26.42
C TYR A 51 -13.35 -26.25 -27.87
N GLU A 52 -14.40 -26.83 -28.46
CA GLU A 52 -14.91 -26.47 -29.79
C GLU A 52 -15.38 -25.01 -29.87
N SER A 53 -15.84 -24.44 -28.75
CA SER A 53 -16.19 -23.03 -28.64
C SER A 53 -16.23 -22.60 -27.17
N PHE A 54 -16.46 -21.30 -26.91
CA PHE A 54 -16.55 -20.76 -25.54
C PHE A 54 -17.62 -21.45 -24.66
N ILE A 55 -18.67 -22.00 -25.28
CA ILE A 55 -19.70 -22.79 -24.60
C ILE A 55 -19.79 -24.12 -25.35
N GLY A 56 -18.99 -25.10 -24.92
CA GLY A 56 -18.91 -26.39 -25.60
C GLY A 56 -18.43 -27.50 -24.68
N ASN A 57 -18.29 -28.69 -25.26
CA ASN A 57 -17.64 -29.81 -24.59
C ASN A 57 -16.12 -29.76 -24.82
N PRO A 58 -15.34 -30.29 -23.89
CA PRO A 58 -13.90 -30.43 -24.09
C PRO A 58 -13.62 -31.42 -25.23
N ILE A 59 -12.53 -31.16 -25.95
CA ILE A 59 -12.07 -31.93 -27.10
C ILE A 59 -10.57 -32.13 -27.05
N ASP A 60 -10.08 -33.16 -27.75
CA ASP A 60 -8.68 -33.57 -27.73
C ASP A 60 -7.97 -33.37 -29.10
N THR A 61 -8.69 -32.87 -30.11
CA THR A 61 -8.18 -32.77 -31.49
C THR A 61 -8.58 -31.45 -32.13
N MET A 62 -7.72 -30.92 -33.01
CA MET A 62 -7.97 -29.70 -33.77
C MET A 62 -8.00 -29.98 -35.27
N ASP A 63 -9.01 -29.45 -35.94
CA ASP A 63 -9.05 -29.33 -37.40
C ASP A 63 -8.36 -28.04 -37.88
N PRO A 64 -7.53 -28.10 -38.93
CA PRO A 64 -6.91 -26.92 -39.52
C PRO A 64 -7.95 -25.87 -39.92
N GLN A 65 -7.56 -24.59 -39.78
CA GLN A 65 -8.40 -23.43 -40.15
C GLN A 65 -9.72 -23.30 -39.36
N THR A 66 -9.86 -24.03 -38.25
CA THR A 66 -11.01 -23.90 -37.33
C THR A 66 -10.58 -23.15 -36.08
N GLU A 67 -11.43 -22.26 -35.58
CA GLU A 67 -11.21 -21.52 -34.33
C GLU A 67 -11.68 -22.35 -33.13
N TYR A 68 -10.90 -22.33 -32.05
CA TYR A 68 -11.15 -23.10 -30.84
C TYR A 68 -11.00 -22.22 -29.62
N ALA A 69 -11.65 -22.61 -28.52
CA ALA A 69 -11.47 -21.98 -27.23
C ALA A 69 -10.50 -22.80 -26.38
N VAL A 70 -9.59 -22.12 -25.68
CA VAL A 70 -8.74 -22.74 -24.66
C VAL A 70 -9.17 -22.19 -23.31
N MET A 71 -9.56 -23.09 -22.42
CA MET A 71 -9.85 -22.74 -21.03
C MET A 71 -8.61 -23.06 -20.18
N ILE A 72 -8.09 -22.04 -19.51
CA ILE A 72 -6.98 -22.17 -18.57
C ILE A 72 -7.55 -22.00 -17.16
N SER A 73 -7.42 -23.04 -16.36
CA SER A 73 -7.76 -23.00 -14.93
C SER A 73 -6.54 -22.55 -14.15
N ILE A 74 -6.71 -21.51 -13.34
CA ILE A 74 -5.65 -20.93 -12.50
C ILE A 74 -6.15 -21.02 -11.05
N SER A 75 -5.33 -21.59 -10.17
CA SER A 75 -5.58 -21.54 -8.73
C SER A 75 -4.66 -20.53 -8.09
N ASP A 76 -5.23 -19.77 -7.17
CA ASP A 76 -4.49 -18.96 -6.22
C ASP A 76 -5.00 -19.35 -4.82
N SER A 77 -4.08 -19.69 -3.92
CA SER A 77 -4.41 -20.02 -2.54
C SER A 77 -4.56 -18.78 -1.66
N ASP A 78 -4.06 -17.64 -2.13
CA ASP A 78 -3.84 -16.46 -1.32
C ASP A 78 -5.15 -15.68 -1.13
N LYS A 79 -5.46 -15.35 0.12
CA LYS A 79 -6.65 -14.62 0.51
C LYS A 79 -6.29 -13.24 1.04
N LEU A 80 -7.22 -12.29 0.91
CA LEU A 80 -7.07 -10.97 1.53
C LEU A 80 -6.83 -11.06 3.06
N SER A 81 -7.36 -12.11 3.70
CA SER A 81 -7.16 -12.39 5.12
C SER A 81 -5.75 -12.87 5.48
N ASP A 82 -4.95 -13.28 4.50
CA ASP A 82 -3.59 -13.80 4.72
C ASP A 82 -2.56 -12.69 4.88
N LEU A 83 -2.95 -11.43 4.64
CA LEU A 83 -2.19 -10.22 5.00
C LEU A 83 -2.15 -10.08 6.54
N THR A 84 -1.39 -10.95 7.19
CA THR A 84 -1.46 -11.15 8.64
C THR A 84 -0.51 -10.27 9.45
N ASN A 85 0.24 -9.38 8.81
CA ASN A 85 1.06 -8.42 9.53
C ASN A 85 1.22 -7.15 8.68
N ILE A 86 0.33 -6.19 8.88
CA ILE A 86 0.72 -4.80 8.68
C ILE A 86 1.43 -4.42 9.97
N VAL A 87 2.75 -4.66 10.03
CA VAL A 87 3.57 -4.12 11.11
C VAL A 87 3.61 -2.61 10.90
N LEU A 88 3.07 -1.82 11.82
CA LEU A 88 3.13 -0.35 11.76
C LEU A 88 4.39 0.16 12.45
#